data_AF-A0A101PZ86-F1
#
_entry.id   AF-A0A101PZ86-F1
#
_cell.length_a   1.000
_cell.length_b   1.000
_cell.length_c   1.000
_cell.angle_alpha   90.00
_cell.angle_beta   90.00
_cell.angle_gamma   90.00
#
_symmetry.space_group_name_H-M   'P 1'
#
loop_
_entity.id
_entity.type
_entity.pdbx_description
1 polymer ?
#
loop_
_entity_poly.entity_id
_entity_poly.type
_entity_poly.pdbx_seq_one_letter_code
_entity_poly.pdbx_strand_id
1 'polypeptide(L)'
;MITLFTRRTGLVATTGVLGGVLAITALGGTSNAATGGNDAGTPPTPQARASQPGTQEASDVRIEITPGQGAYNVGIDGPVGVAVGKGKLTKVTMTAVATGAEVPGTLAADGTSWKPNGRLERATKYQITAEAEDAKGRSATGNATITTVSPANDFIGHVSPADGSTVGVGMPVTVTFDKAIDDKATVESEIQVSSSSGQQVVGHWLNDHRLDFRPEKYWKSGSTVTVTLSRDGIQKTVTFKIGRSQISTVDAKTKQMTVVRDGKTIKTIPISSGSPEHPTYNGQMVISEKFAHVHMNGASVGLTEKDGKPSYDIKAVPHAMRLTDSGTFIHGNYWAADSIFGKVNTSHGCVGLKDVRGGDDGKQPAAWFFDQSMLGDVVVVKNSDDNTKLAPDNGLSDWNMPWQQWVAGGPTG
;
A
#
# COMPACT_ATOMS: atom_id res chain seq x y z
N MET A 1 0.65 14.45 33.87
CA MET A 1 1.95 14.67 33.20
C MET A 1 2.05 13.66 32.07
N ILE A 2 1.78 14.11 30.85
CA ILE A 2 1.76 13.28 29.63
C ILE A 2 3.17 13.32 29.04
N THR A 3 3.80 12.17 28.88
CA THR A 3 5.10 12.06 28.20
C THR A 3 4.85 11.67 26.75
N LEU A 4 5.11 12.61 25.83
CA LEU A 4 5.12 12.35 24.38
C LEU A 4 6.25 11.40 24.02
N PHE A 5 5.96 10.33 23.26
CA PHE A 5 6.99 9.54 22.58
C PHE A 5 7.13 10.00 21.13
N THR A 6 8.17 10.79 20.89
CA THR A 6 8.69 11.08 19.55
C THR A 6 9.55 9.89 19.10
N ARG A 7 9.22 9.25 17.97
CA ARG A 7 10.08 8.21 17.37
C ARG A 7 11.28 8.89 16.71
N ARG A 8 12.43 8.90 17.41
CA ARG A 8 13.73 9.27 16.82
C ARG A 8 14.42 8.02 16.26
N THR A 9 14.89 8.14 15.02
CA THR A 9 15.86 7.25 14.39
C THR A 9 17.22 7.38 15.09
N GLY A 10 17.75 6.28 15.62
CA GLY A 10 19.06 6.23 16.26
C GLY A 10 19.90 5.07 15.71
N LEU A 11 21.04 5.43 15.12
CA LEU A 11 22.13 4.53 14.74
C LEU A 11 22.65 3.80 15.98
N VAL A 12 22.78 2.47 15.91
CA VAL A 12 23.39 1.67 16.99
C VAL A 12 24.90 1.58 16.75
N ALA A 13 25.68 2.16 17.66
CA ALA A 13 27.09 1.86 17.85
C ALA A 13 27.23 0.88 19.02
N THR A 14 27.91 -0.24 18.78
CA THR A 14 28.19 -1.29 19.76
C THR A 14 29.37 -0.93 20.65
N THR A 15 29.19 -1.08 21.96
CA THR A 15 30.29 -1.37 22.90
C THR A 15 29.74 -2.17 24.08
N GLY A 16 30.34 -3.34 24.33
CA GLY A 16 30.00 -4.21 25.45
C GLY A 16 30.68 -3.81 26.75
N VAL A 17 30.26 -4.45 27.86
CA VAL A 17 31.07 -5.24 28.81
C VAL A 17 30.42 -5.31 30.22
N LEU A 18 30.36 -6.55 30.74
CA LEU A 18 30.33 -7.08 32.14
C LEU A 18 29.20 -6.74 33.14
N GLY A 19 28.49 -7.82 33.56
CA GLY A 19 28.65 -8.43 34.90
C GLY A 19 27.70 -8.00 36.03
N GLY A 20 27.00 -8.95 36.66
CA GLY A 20 26.43 -8.80 38.01
C GLY A 20 25.25 -9.73 38.32
N VAL A 21 25.40 -10.54 39.38
CA VAL A 21 24.49 -11.60 39.89
C VAL A 21 23.69 -11.10 41.12
N LEU A 22 22.65 -11.86 41.53
CA LEU A 22 21.84 -11.83 42.79
C LEU A 22 20.61 -10.88 42.81
N ALA A 23 19.46 -11.16 43.42
CA ALA A 23 18.96 -12.27 44.24
C ALA A 23 17.40 -12.28 44.22
N ILE A 24 16.82 -13.41 44.63
CA ILE A 24 15.40 -13.66 44.87
C ILE A 24 14.95 -12.98 46.17
N THR A 25 13.81 -12.27 46.16
CA THR A 25 12.96 -12.07 47.35
C THR A 25 11.49 -12.08 46.96
N ALA A 26 10.78 -13.07 47.51
CA ALA A 26 9.32 -13.17 47.52
C ALA A 26 8.74 -12.42 48.72
N LEU A 27 7.67 -11.65 48.49
CA LEU A 27 6.70 -11.10 49.45
C LEU A 27 5.41 -10.96 48.62
N GLY A 28 4.26 -11.57 48.91
CA GLY A 28 3.68 -11.95 50.20
C GLY A 28 2.93 -10.76 50.81
N GLY A 29 1.64 -10.60 50.48
CA GLY A 29 0.76 -9.57 51.05
C GLY A 29 -0.61 -9.55 50.36
N THR A 30 -1.54 -10.43 50.75
CA THR A 30 -2.63 -10.22 51.72
C THR A 30 -3.72 -9.25 51.27
N SER A 31 -4.89 -9.85 51.09
CA SER A 31 -6.22 -9.32 50.85
C SER A 31 -6.65 -8.26 51.89
N ASN A 32 -7.37 -7.24 51.42
CA ASN A 32 -8.36 -6.54 52.22
C ASN A 32 -9.70 -6.55 51.45
N ALA A 33 -10.65 -7.28 52.01
CA ALA A 33 -12.05 -7.21 51.67
C ALA A 33 -12.67 -6.00 52.39
N ALA A 34 -13.44 -5.19 51.66
CA ALA A 34 -14.44 -4.32 52.24
C ALA A 34 -15.79 -4.67 51.62
N THR A 35 -16.72 -5.03 52.50
CA THR A 35 -18.07 -5.52 52.27
C THR A 35 -19.06 -4.38 51.97
N GLY A 36 -20.03 -4.64 51.09
CA GLY A 36 -21.37 -4.03 51.18
C GLY A 36 -22.02 -3.64 49.85
N GLY A 37 -23.02 -4.41 49.41
CA GLY A 37 -23.99 -3.99 48.39
C GLY A 37 -24.39 -5.10 47.41
N ASN A 38 -25.39 -5.91 47.78
CA ASN A 38 -26.02 -6.88 46.90
C ASN A 38 -26.86 -6.16 45.82
N ASP A 39 -26.46 -6.27 44.56
CA ASP A 39 -27.38 -6.33 43.43
C ASP A 39 -26.84 -7.35 42.41
N ALA A 40 -27.68 -8.32 42.07
CA ALA A 40 -27.35 -9.44 41.21
C ALA A 40 -27.20 -8.97 39.75
N GLY A 41 -26.00 -8.53 39.39
CA GLY A 41 -25.57 -8.30 38.01
C GLY A 41 -24.74 -9.47 37.50
N THR A 42 -25.26 -10.19 36.51
CA THR A 42 -24.52 -11.19 35.73
C THR A 42 -23.13 -10.63 35.34
N PRO A 43 -22.03 -11.38 35.55
CA PRO A 43 -20.71 -10.92 35.12
C PRO A 43 -20.74 -10.66 33.60
N PRO A 44 -20.17 -9.55 33.09
CA PRO A 44 -20.01 -9.41 31.65
C PRO A 44 -19.16 -10.56 31.16
N THR A 45 -19.75 -11.40 30.31
CA THR A 45 -19.05 -12.45 29.57
C THR A 45 -17.79 -11.85 28.96
N PRO A 46 -16.60 -12.47 29.15
CA PRO A 46 -15.41 -12.02 28.45
C PRO A 46 -15.70 -11.99 26.96
N GLN A 47 -15.66 -10.79 26.39
CA GLN A 47 -15.83 -10.58 24.96
C GLN A 47 -14.82 -11.48 24.27
N ALA A 48 -15.32 -12.41 23.45
CA ALA A 48 -14.50 -13.40 22.78
C ALA A 48 -13.31 -12.69 22.11
N ARG A 49 -12.12 -12.91 22.68
CA ARG A 49 -10.86 -12.55 22.03
C ARG A 49 -10.89 -13.28 20.71
N ALA A 50 -11.10 -12.54 19.61
CA ALA A 50 -11.03 -13.10 18.28
C ALA A 50 -9.72 -13.89 18.21
N SER A 51 -9.84 -15.18 17.91
CA SER A 51 -8.71 -16.07 17.84
C SER A 51 -7.69 -15.42 16.91
N GLN A 52 -6.52 -15.09 17.44
CA GLN A 52 -5.38 -14.84 16.56
C GLN A 52 -5.29 -16.04 15.62
N PRO A 53 -5.02 -15.84 14.31
CA PRO A 53 -4.75 -16.96 13.44
C PRO A 53 -3.73 -17.84 14.17
N GLY A 54 -4.09 -19.10 14.44
CA GLY A 54 -3.16 -20.05 15.03
C GLY A 54 -1.86 -19.95 14.24
N THR A 55 -0.73 -19.90 14.94
CA THR A 55 0.60 -19.82 14.33
C THR A 55 0.82 -21.05 13.46
N GLN A 56 0.31 -21.01 12.24
CA GLN A 56 0.64 -21.94 11.19
C GLN A 56 2.13 -21.71 10.94
N GLU A 57 2.94 -22.75 11.10
CA GLU A 57 4.39 -22.63 10.92
C GLU A 57 4.66 -21.93 9.59
N ALA A 58 5.29 -20.76 9.63
CA ALA A 58 5.58 -19.98 8.44
C ALA A 58 6.37 -20.83 7.43
N SER A 59 6.02 -20.70 6.15
CA SER A 59 6.76 -21.35 5.06
C SER A 59 8.25 -21.00 5.11
N ASP A 60 9.09 -21.98 4.83
CA ASP A 60 10.55 -21.79 4.77
C ASP A 60 11.02 -21.21 3.43
N VAL A 61 10.10 -21.08 2.46
CA VAL A 61 10.33 -20.48 1.15
C VAL A 61 10.97 -19.09 1.27
N ARG A 62 11.92 -18.80 0.38
CA ARG A 62 12.53 -17.47 0.19
C ARG A 62 12.44 -17.10 -1.28
N ILE A 63 11.55 -16.17 -1.62
CA ILE A 63 11.42 -15.64 -2.98
C ILE A 63 12.29 -14.39 -3.10
N GLU A 64 13.10 -14.33 -4.14
CA GLU A 64 13.87 -13.16 -4.53
C GLU A 64 13.39 -12.71 -5.91
N ILE A 65 13.03 -11.44 -6.03
CA ILE A 65 12.67 -10.82 -7.32
C ILE A 65 13.72 -9.79 -7.63
N THR A 66 14.33 -9.90 -8.81
CA THR A 66 15.36 -8.99 -9.28
C THR A 66 14.90 -8.34 -10.58
N PRO A 67 14.96 -7.01 -10.72
CA PRO A 67 15.09 -6.03 -9.65
C PRO A 67 13.93 -6.09 -8.65
N GLY A 68 14.18 -5.62 -7.43
CA GLY A 68 13.20 -5.67 -6.33
C GLY A 68 12.06 -4.66 -6.47
N GLN A 69 11.15 -4.68 -5.49
CA GLN A 69 10.01 -3.76 -5.39
C GLN A 69 10.44 -2.29 -5.50
N GLY A 70 9.77 -1.54 -6.37
CA GLY A 70 9.96 -0.11 -6.56
C GLY A 70 11.13 0.26 -7.48
N ALA A 71 11.87 -0.71 -8.03
CA ALA A 71 12.98 -0.41 -8.92
C ALA A 71 12.48 0.26 -10.21
N TYR A 72 13.09 1.38 -10.58
CA TYR A 72 12.84 2.07 -11.84
C TYR A 72 14.15 2.16 -12.63
N ASN A 73 14.06 2.65 -13.87
CA ASN A 73 15.16 2.64 -14.83
C ASN A 73 15.73 1.23 -15.11
N VAL A 74 14.87 0.22 -15.07
CA VAL A 74 15.25 -1.16 -15.31
C VAL A 74 15.53 -1.37 -16.80
N GLY A 75 16.71 -1.90 -17.12
CA GLY A 75 17.07 -2.25 -18.50
C GLY A 75 16.09 -3.26 -19.10
N ILE A 76 15.70 -3.03 -20.35
CA ILE A 76 14.75 -3.89 -21.08
C ILE A 76 15.31 -5.25 -21.51
N ASP A 77 16.64 -5.36 -21.55
CA ASP A 77 17.38 -6.61 -21.75
C ASP A 77 18.00 -7.11 -20.42
N GLY A 78 17.65 -6.46 -19.30
CA GLY A 78 18.23 -6.68 -17.97
C GLY A 78 17.73 -7.95 -17.26
N PRO A 79 18.26 -8.24 -16.06
CA PRO A 79 18.07 -9.52 -15.37
C PRO A 79 16.72 -9.58 -14.63
N VAL A 80 15.61 -9.23 -15.30
CA VAL A 80 14.30 -9.38 -14.68
C VAL A 80 14.03 -10.86 -14.47
N GLY A 81 13.84 -11.28 -13.23
CA GLY A 81 13.66 -12.68 -12.90
C GLY A 81 13.24 -12.89 -11.46
N VAL A 82 12.78 -14.11 -11.21
CA VAL A 82 12.39 -14.58 -9.88
C VAL A 82 13.20 -15.82 -9.57
N ALA A 83 13.78 -15.89 -8.38
CA ALA A 83 14.45 -17.07 -7.84
C ALA A 83 13.77 -17.48 -6.53
N VAL A 84 13.82 -18.77 -6.22
CA VAL A 84 13.32 -19.30 -4.95
C VAL A 84 14.34 -20.20 -4.27
N GLY A 85 14.53 -19.96 -2.97
CA GLY A 85 15.24 -20.85 -2.06
C GLY A 85 14.27 -21.61 -1.15
N LYS A 86 14.65 -22.82 -0.74
CA LYS A 86 13.89 -23.68 0.20
C LYS A 86 12.45 -24.00 -0.25
N GLY A 87 12.22 -24.02 -1.55
CA GLY A 87 10.93 -24.36 -2.15
C GLY A 87 10.99 -24.35 -3.67
N LYS A 88 9.81 -24.37 -4.30
CA LYS A 88 9.63 -24.30 -5.75
C LYS A 88 8.58 -23.25 -6.10
N LEU A 89 8.84 -22.48 -7.15
CA LEU A 89 7.87 -21.58 -7.74
C LEU A 89 6.76 -22.44 -8.36
N THR A 90 5.53 -22.14 -8.02
CA THR A 90 4.32 -22.77 -8.57
C THR A 90 3.70 -21.91 -9.66
N LYS A 91 3.81 -20.59 -9.54
CA LYS A 91 3.31 -19.63 -10.52
C LYS A 91 4.09 -18.33 -10.46
N VAL A 92 4.38 -17.74 -11.62
CA VAL A 92 4.86 -16.36 -11.72
C VAL A 92 4.05 -15.65 -12.80
N THR A 93 3.48 -14.51 -12.42
CA THR A 93 2.75 -13.64 -13.33
C THR A 93 3.45 -12.28 -13.34
N MET A 94 3.75 -11.78 -14.54
CA MET A 94 4.27 -10.43 -14.75
C MET A 94 3.32 -9.70 -15.67
N THR A 95 2.80 -8.54 -15.27
CA THR A 95 1.81 -7.78 -16.06
C THR A 95 2.27 -6.35 -16.30
N ALA A 96 2.04 -5.84 -17.51
CA ALA A 96 2.17 -4.41 -17.80
C ALA A 96 1.00 -3.66 -17.15
N VAL A 97 1.27 -2.79 -16.19
CA VAL A 97 0.24 -2.16 -15.35
C VAL A 97 -0.74 -1.31 -16.17
N ALA A 98 -0.25 -0.60 -17.18
CA ALA A 98 -1.07 0.30 -17.99
C ALA A 98 -2.11 -0.43 -18.86
N THR A 99 -1.75 -1.61 -19.38
CA THR A 99 -2.60 -2.36 -20.34
C THR A 99 -3.25 -3.59 -19.72
N GLY A 100 -2.73 -4.08 -18.59
CA GLY A 100 -3.08 -5.36 -18.00
C GLY A 100 -2.50 -6.57 -18.75
N ALA A 101 -1.70 -6.37 -19.80
CA ALA A 101 -1.16 -7.46 -20.60
C ALA A 101 -0.14 -8.29 -19.80
N GLU A 102 -0.29 -9.61 -19.81
CA GLU A 102 0.70 -10.51 -19.24
C GLU A 102 1.94 -10.62 -20.12
N VAL A 103 3.12 -10.64 -19.51
CA VAL A 103 4.41 -10.87 -20.17
C VAL A 103 4.69 -12.37 -20.13
N PRO A 104 4.83 -13.05 -21.28
CA PRO A 104 5.20 -14.45 -21.32
C PRO A 104 6.55 -14.68 -20.66
N GLY A 105 6.63 -15.70 -19.80
CA GLY A 105 7.87 -16.11 -19.18
C GLY A 105 7.92 -17.62 -18.95
N THR A 106 9.12 -18.12 -18.70
CA THR A 106 9.38 -19.55 -18.53
C THR A 106 9.85 -19.85 -17.13
N LEU A 107 9.16 -20.79 -16.48
CA LEU A 107 9.62 -21.42 -15.26
C LEU A 107 10.67 -22.50 -15.60
N ALA A 108 11.79 -22.51 -14.88
CA ALA A 108 12.80 -23.55 -15.01
C ALA A 108 12.23 -24.92 -14.61
N ALA A 109 12.70 -26.00 -15.25
CA ALA A 109 12.18 -27.35 -15.05
C ALA A 109 12.30 -27.86 -13.60
N ASP A 110 13.29 -27.35 -12.86
CA ASP A 110 13.49 -27.65 -11.44
C ASP A 110 12.56 -26.86 -10.51
N GLY A 111 11.89 -25.83 -11.02
CA GLY A 111 11.01 -24.91 -10.31
C GLY A 111 11.75 -23.84 -9.50
N THR A 112 13.06 -23.65 -9.68
CA THR A 112 13.86 -22.76 -8.82
C THR A 112 13.95 -21.33 -9.33
N SER A 113 13.63 -21.09 -10.61
CA SER A 113 13.70 -19.76 -11.21
C SER A 113 12.69 -19.55 -12.33
N TRP A 114 12.35 -18.29 -12.58
CA TRP A 114 11.52 -17.82 -13.69
C TRP A 114 12.13 -16.57 -14.33
N LYS A 115 11.95 -16.41 -15.64
CA LYS A 115 12.33 -15.19 -16.37
C LYS A 115 11.36 -14.90 -17.53
N PRO A 116 11.20 -13.63 -17.95
CA PRO A 116 10.45 -13.31 -19.16
C PRO A 116 11.13 -13.92 -20.40
N ASN A 117 10.32 -14.31 -21.38
CA ASN A 117 10.80 -14.97 -22.61
C ASN A 117 11.38 -13.99 -23.62
N GLY A 118 11.01 -12.72 -23.51
CA GLY A 118 11.39 -11.68 -24.44
C GLY A 118 11.86 -10.43 -23.74
N ARG A 119 12.33 -9.50 -24.56
CA ARG A 119 12.67 -8.14 -24.16
C ARG A 119 11.44 -7.43 -23.61
N LEU A 120 11.65 -6.64 -22.56
CA LEU A 120 10.59 -5.82 -21.99
C LEU A 120 10.35 -4.56 -22.81
N GLU A 121 9.14 -4.01 -22.73
CA GLU A 121 8.83 -2.73 -23.32
C GLU A 121 9.50 -1.61 -22.53
N ARG A 122 9.93 -0.56 -23.23
CA ARG A 122 10.40 0.68 -22.59
C ARG A 122 9.23 1.41 -21.94
N ALA A 123 9.53 2.31 -21.01
CA ALA A 123 8.54 3.18 -20.37
C ALA A 123 7.34 2.44 -19.74
N THR A 124 7.57 1.20 -19.30
CA THR A 124 6.50 0.32 -18.87
C THR A 124 6.71 -0.04 -17.41
N LYS A 125 5.68 0.25 -16.60
CA LYS A 125 5.56 -0.24 -15.24
C LYS A 125 5.02 -1.67 -15.28
N TYR A 126 5.77 -2.61 -14.72
CA TYR A 126 5.42 -4.00 -14.58
C TYR A 126 5.16 -4.36 -13.13
N GLN A 127 4.21 -5.25 -12.91
CA GLN A 127 3.96 -5.85 -11.62
C GLN A 127 4.19 -7.35 -11.69
N ILE A 128 4.99 -7.87 -10.78
CA ILE A 128 5.40 -9.27 -10.67
C ILE A 128 4.77 -9.84 -9.42
N THR A 129 4.12 -10.99 -9.55
CA THR A 129 3.61 -11.82 -8.46
C THR A 129 4.17 -13.22 -8.63
N ALA A 130 4.87 -13.70 -7.62
CA ALA A 130 5.43 -15.04 -7.57
C ALA A 130 4.79 -15.82 -6.43
N GLU A 131 4.35 -17.04 -6.72
CA GLU A 131 3.84 -18.00 -5.76
C GLU A 131 4.81 -19.18 -5.71
N ALA A 132 5.09 -19.67 -4.50
CA ALA A 132 5.97 -20.80 -4.28
C ALA A 132 5.53 -21.63 -3.08
N GLU A 133 5.98 -22.88 -3.03
CA GLU A 133 5.69 -23.83 -1.95
C GLU A 133 6.98 -24.51 -1.47
N ASP A 134 7.05 -24.81 -0.16
CA ASP A 134 8.10 -25.65 0.39
C ASP A 134 7.76 -27.15 0.29
N ALA A 135 8.70 -28.00 0.72
CA ALA A 135 8.53 -29.45 0.72
C ALA A 135 7.36 -29.95 1.62
N LYS A 136 6.83 -29.10 2.51
CA LYS A 136 5.66 -29.41 3.35
C LYS A 136 4.35 -28.90 2.73
N GLY A 137 4.38 -28.36 1.50
CA GLY A 137 3.22 -27.80 0.81
C GLY A 137 2.76 -26.45 1.38
N ARG A 138 3.63 -25.72 2.10
CA ARG A 138 3.28 -24.41 2.66
C ARG A 138 3.60 -23.31 1.65
N SER A 139 2.58 -22.57 1.23
CA SER A 139 2.71 -21.52 0.21
C SER A 139 3.31 -20.21 0.75
N ALA A 140 4.00 -19.49 -0.13
CA ALA A 140 4.46 -18.12 0.07
C ALA A 140 4.30 -17.30 -1.21
N THR A 141 4.08 -16.00 -1.07
CA THR A 141 3.99 -15.07 -2.19
C THR A 141 5.11 -14.03 -2.12
N GLY A 142 5.63 -13.62 -3.26
CA GLY A 142 6.54 -12.48 -3.40
C GLY A 142 6.01 -11.53 -4.45
N ASN A 143 6.21 -10.23 -4.26
CA ASN A 143 5.74 -9.21 -5.20
C ASN A 143 6.81 -8.17 -5.45
N ALA A 144 6.87 -7.69 -6.68
CA ALA A 144 7.68 -6.55 -7.05
C ALA A 144 6.96 -5.73 -8.14
N THR A 145 7.03 -4.41 -8.01
CA THR A 145 6.67 -3.47 -9.06
C THR A 145 7.94 -2.85 -9.57
N ILE A 146 8.20 -2.95 -10.87
CA ILE A 146 9.38 -2.35 -11.51
C ILE A 146 8.97 -1.44 -12.67
N THR A 147 9.77 -0.42 -12.99
CA THR A 147 9.57 0.40 -14.18
C THR A 147 10.80 0.35 -15.09
N THR A 148 10.60 0.05 -16.36
CA THR A 148 11.69 0.00 -17.33
C THR A 148 12.18 1.40 -17.72
N VAL A 149 13.42 1.44 -18.22
CA VAL A 149 14.02 2.59 -18.91
C VAL A 149 13.02 3.20 -19.89
N SER A 150 12.89 4.52 -19.91
CA SER A 150 12.08 5.26 -20.89
C SER A 150 12.95 6.35 -21.48
N PRO A 151 12.75 6.77 -22.74
CA PRO A 151 13.33 8.02 -23.19
C PRO A 151 12.93 9.22 -22.30
N ALA A 152 11.72 9.21 -21.69
CA ALA A 152 11.25 10.29 -20.82
C ALA A 152 11.78 10.18 -19.37
N ASN A 153 11.92 8.96 -18.85
CA ASN A 153 12.54 8.70 -17.54
C ASN A 153 14.04 8.95 -17.70
N ASP A 154 14.64 9.79 -16.86
CA ASP A 154 16.02 10.34 -16.99
C ASP A 154 16.15 11.58 -17.87
N PHE A 155 15.08 12.09 -18.49
CA PHE A 155 15.16 13.41 -19.13
C PHE A 155 15.14 14.52 -18.07
N ILE A 156 14.16 14.43 -17.15
CA ILE A 156 14.04 15.29 -15.96
C ILE A 156 13.91 14.43 -14.71
N GLY A 157 12.97 13.50 -14.72
CA GLY A 157 12.73 12.50 -13.67
C GLY A 157 11.79 11.41 -14.20
N HIS A 158 11.47 10.42 -13.36
CA HIS A 158 10.52 9.36 -13.71
C HIS A 158 9.08 9.86 -13.51
N VAL A 159 8.29 9.87 -14.58
CA VAL A 159 6.89 10.36 -14.57
C VAL A 159 5.91 9.20 -14.38
N SER A 160 4.94 9.40 -13.49
CA SER A 160 3.76 8.56 -13.30
C SER A 160 2.51 9.45 -13.33
N PRO A 161 1.38 9.01 -13.90
CA PRO A 161 1.12 7.73 -14.56
C PRO A 161 1.91 7.50 -15.85
N ALA A 162 1.96 6.24 -16.29
CA ALA A 162 2.63 5.86 -17.53
C ALA A 162 1.88 6.39 -18.76
N ASP A 163 2.61 6.61 -19.85
CA ASP A 163 2.05 7.03 -21.14
C ASP A 163 1.00 6.03 -21.65
N GLY A 164 -0.10 6.54 -22.20
CA GLY A 164 -1.24 5.77 -22.68
C GLY A 164 -2.13 5.15 -21.60
N SER A 165 -1.78 5.26 -20.31
CA SER A 165 -2.56 4.62 -19.23
C SER A 165 -3.94 5.28 -19.00
N THR A 166 -4.82 4.56 -18.31
CA THR A 166 -6.09 5.09 -17.79
C THR A 166 -6.14 4.89 -16.28
N VAL A 167 -6.44 5.96 -15.54
CA VAL A 167 -6.42 5.98 -14.07
C VAL A 167 -7.67 6.65 -13.51
N GLY A 168 -7.98 6.39 -12.24
CA GLY A 168 -9.08 7.02 -11.53
C GLY A 168 -8.82 8.50 -11.21
N VAL A 169 -9.89 9.18 -10.78
CA VAL A 169 -9.94 10.66 -10.61
C VAL A 169 -9.02 11.21 -9.50
N GLY A 170 -8.49 10.36 -8.63
CA GLY A 170 -7.58 10.75 -7.55
C GLY A 170 -6.10 10.69 -7.91
N MET A 171 -5.71 10.14 -9.06
CA MET A 171 -4.30 9.92 -9.40
C MET A 171 -3.55 11.23 -9.62
N PRO A 172 -2.55 11.61 -8.79
CA PRO A 172 -1.69 12.76 -9.10
C PRO A 172 -0.78 12.45 -10.29
N VAL A 173 -0.22 13.49 -10.91
CA VAL A 173 0.99 13.33 -11.73
C VAL A 173 2.17 13.41 -10.77
N THR A 174 2.99 12.37 -10.71
CA THR A 174 4.16 12.30 -9.83
C THR A 174 5.42 12.27 -10.69
N VAL A 175 6.41 13.08 -10.34
CA VAL A 175 7.77 13.05 -10.89
C VAL A 175 8.73 12.69 -9.77
N THR A 176 9.36 11.52 -9.89
CA THR A 176 10.35 11.01 -8.91
C THR A 176 11.76 11.09 -9.45
N PHE A 177 12.72 11.41 -8.57
CA PHE A 177 14.13 11.63 -8.93
C PHE A 177 15.04 10.65 -8.19
N ASP A 178 16.07 10.14 -8.89
CA ASP A 178 17.10 9.26 -8.34
C ASP A 178 18.08 9.98 -7.44
N LYS A 179 18.23 11.29 -7.64
CA LYS A 179 19.07 12.20 -6.87
C LYS A 179 18.21 13.29 -6.26
N ALA A 180 18.68 13.81 -5.13
CA ALA A 180 18.06 14.96 -4.50
C ALA A 180 18.14 16.15 -5.45
N ILE A 181 17.05 16.91 -5.56
CA ILE A 181 16.95 18.09 -6.39
C ILE A 181 17.17 19.33 -5.54
N ASP A 182 18.32 19.98 -5.77
CA ASP A 182 18.68 21.24 -5.12
C ASP A 182 17.91 22.42 -5.74
N ASP A 183 17.92 22.53 -7.06
CA ASP A 183 17.23 23.61 -7.80
C ASP A 183 15.83 23.16 -8.26
N LYS A 184 14.92 23.14 -7.30
CA LYS A 184 13.51 22.76 -7.50
C LYS A 184 12.78 23.68 -8.46
N ALA A 185 13.11 24.97 -8.47
CA ALA A 185 12.46 25.97 -9.33
C ALA A 185 12.79 25.73 -10.81
N THR A 186 14.06 25.48 -11.13
CA THR A 186 14.47 25.14 -12.50
C THR A 186 13.80 23.86 -12.97
N VAL A 187 13.86 22.78 -12.17
CA VAL A 187 13.25 21.50 -12.53
C VAL A 187 11.74 21.61 -12.74
N GLU A 188 11.04 22.37 -11.89
CA GLU A 188 9.60 22.56 -12.06
C GLU A 188 9.26 23.38 -13.30
N SER A 189 10.09 24.38 -13.66
CA SER A 189 9.88 25.18 -14.88
C SER A 189 10.00 24.38 -16.18
N GLU A 190 10.70 23.25 -16.13
CA GLU A 190 10.86 22.32 -17.25
C GLU A 190 9.69 21.33 -17.38
N ILE A 191 8.75 21.32 -16.43
CA ILE A 191 7.61 20.41 -16.39
C ILE A 191 6.31 21.21 -16.50
N GLN A 192 5.55 20.94 -17.56
CA GLN A 192 4.22 21.51 -17.74
C GLN A 192 3.16 20.41 -17.69
N VAL A 193 2.18 20.54 -16.79
CA VAL A 193 1.04 19.63 -16.71
C VAL A 193 -0.23 20.37 -17.13
N SER A 194 -0.98 19.79 -18.06
CA SER A 194 -2.24 20.35 -18.55
C SER A 194 -3.33 19.28 -18.57
N SER A 195 -4.59 19.71 -18.47
CA SER A 195 -5.75 18.83 -18.62
C SER A 195 -6.71 19.38 -19.66
N SER A 196 -7.25 18.49 -20.50
CA SER A 196 -8.29 18.82 -21.47
C SER A 196 -9.59 19.32 -20.82
N SER A 197 -9.76 19.16 -19.51
CA SER A 197 -10.88 19.73 -18.75
C SER A 197 -10.74 21.23 -18.46
N GLY A 198 -9.56 21.81 -18.66
CA GLY A 198 -9.23 23.18 -18.28
C GLY A 198 -9.01 23.39 -16.78
N GLN A 199 -8.95 22.32 -15.97
CA GLN A 199 -8.60 22.44 -14.55
C GLN A 199 -7.18 22.98 -14.42
N GLN A 200 -7.00 24.00 -13.57
CA GLN A 200 -5.68 24.45 -13.18
C GLN A 200 -4.96 23.33 -12.41
N VAL A 201 -3.72 23.08 -12.77
CA VAL A 201 -2.86 22.06 -12.17
C VAL A 201 -1.64 22.76 -11.59
N VAL A 202 -1.28 22.43 -10.35
CA VAL A 202 -0.16 23.05 -9.63
C VAL A 202 0.75 21.96 -9.08
N GLY A 203 2.06 22.18 -9.21
CA GLY A 203 3.10 21.33 -8.64
C GLY A 203 3.35 21.62 -7.16
N HIS A 204 3.74 20.59 -6.42
CA HIS A 204 4.16 20.70 -5.03
C HIS A 204 5.28 19.70 -4.74
N TRP A 205 6.41 20.19 -4.22
CA TRP A 205 7.50 19.35 -3.78
C TRP A 205 7.18 18.74 -2.43
N LEU A 206 6.99 17.42 -2.38
CA LEU A 206 6.74 16.68 -1.15
C LEU A 206 8.02 16.43 -0.35
N ASN A 207 9.16 16.30 -1.06
CA ASN A 207 10.51 16.20 -0.52
C ASN A 207 11.53 16.55 -1.62
N ASP A 208 12.81 16.22 -1.45
CA ASP A 208 13.86 16.53 -2.43
C ASP A 208 13.89 15.56 -3.63
N HIS A 209 13.06 14.53 -3.61
CA HIS A 209 13.02 13.45 -4.61
C HIS A 209 11.65 13.27 -5.27
N ARG A 210 10.62 14.03 -4.87
CA ARG A 210 9.25 13.84 -5.35
C ARG A 210 8.51 15.17 -5.49
N LEU A 211 8.09 15.43 -6.73
CA LEU A 211 7.24 16.54 -7.14
C LEU A 211 5.91 15.98 -7.65
N ASP A 212 4.81 16.36 -7.02
CA ASP A 212 3.48 15.92 -7.44
C ASP A 212 2.67 17.11 -7.98
N PHE A 213 1.84 16.85 -8.99
CA PHE A 213 0.94 17.82 -9.58
C PHE A 213 -0.49 17.32 -9.50
N ARG A 214 -1.39 18.20 -9.07
CA ARG A 214 -2.83 17.94 -9.08
C ARG A 214 -3.63 19.24 -9.22
N PRO A 215 -4.90 19.14 -9.66
CA PRO A 215 -5.87 20.19 -9.48
C PRO A 215 -6.36 20.33 -8.02
N GLU A 216 -7.07 21.41 -7.73
CA GLU A 216 -7.68 21.65 -6.42
C GLU A 216 -8.63 20.52 -6.00
N LYS A 217 -9.49 20.10 -6.93
CA LYS A 217 -10.47 19.02 -6.78
C LYS A 217 -10.06 17.86 -7.66
N TYR A 218 -10.51 16.64 -7.36
CA TYR A 218 -10.27 15.46 -8.19
C TYR A 218 -10.45 15.74 -9.68
N TRP A 219 -9.66 15.02 -10.49
CA TRP A 219 -9.68 15.17 -11.93
C TRP A 219 -11.09 14.95 -12.49
N LYS A 220 -11.45 15.74 -13.50
CA LYS A 220 -12.70 15.55 -14.22
C LYS A 220 -12.66 14.25 -15.02
N SER A 221 -13.57 13.33 -14.69
CA SER A 221 -13.75 12.07 -15.42
C SER A 221 -13.79 12.28 -16.94
N GLY A 222 -13.07 11.43 -17.69
CA GLY A 222 -12.97 11.50 -19.14
C GLY A 222 -11.97 12.52 -19.69
N SER A 223 -11.29 13.30 -18.85
CA SER A 223 -10.24 14.22 -19.32
C SER A 223 -8.98 13.49 -19.75
N THR A 224 -8.19 14.13 -20.58
CA THR A 224 -6.82 13.71 -20.90
C THR A 224 -5.86 14.64 -20.20
N VAL A 225 -4.89 14.09 -19.49
CA VAL A 225 -3.80 14.82 -18.86
C VAL A 225 -2.55 14.67 -19.71
N THR A 226 -1.90 15.79 -20.01
CA THR A 226 -0.69 15.85 -20.80
C THR A 226 0.41 16.47 -19.96
N VAL A 227 1.50 15.73 -19.78
CA VAL A 227 2.73 16.16 -19.12
C VAL A 227 3.78 16.40 -20.20
N THR A 228 4.25 17.63 -20.28
CA THR A 228 5.32 18.04 -21.20
C THR A 228 6.58 18.28 -20.38
N LEU A 229 7.66 17.62 -20.76
CA LEU A 229 9.00 17.75 -20.21
C LEU A 229 9.87 18.46 -21.24
N SER A 230 10.50 19.57 -20.87
CA SER A 230 11.28 20.43 -21.77
C SER A 230 12.64 20.76 -21.17
N ARG A 231 13.74 20.27 -21.74
CA ARG A 231 15.10 20.52 -21.28
C ARG A 231 16.07 20.57 -22.47
N ASP A 232 17.02 21.51 -22.46
CA ASP A 232 18.04 21.66 -23.50
C ASP A 232 17.50 21.72 -24.95
N GLY A 233 16.33 22.34 -25.13
CA GLY A 233 15.68 22.45 -26.45
C GLY A 233 15.02 21.16 -26.96
N ILE A 234 15.02 20.09 -26.17
CA ILE A 234 14.32 18.83 -26.44
C ILE A 234 13.02 18.81 -25.65
N GLN A 235 11.94 18.32 -26.29
CA GLN A 235 10.63 18.16 -25.64
C GLN A 235 10.19 16.71 -25.69
N LYS A 236 9.65 16.20 -24.59
CA LYS A 236 9.00 14.89 -24.48
C LYS A 236 7.63 15.05 -23.84
N THR A 237 6.71 14.16 -24.20
CA THR A 237 5.33 14.21 -23.72
C THR A 237 4.89 12.85 -23.21
N VAL A 238 4.18 12.86 -22.09
CA VAL A 238 3.46 11.72 -21.52
C VAL A 238 1.99 12.10 -21.44
N THR A 239 1.11 11.23 -21.93
CA THR A 239 -0.33 11.46 -21.96
C THR A 239 -1.07 10.30 -21.35
N PHE A 240 -2.03 10.57 -20.48
CA PHE A 240 -2.90 9.54 -19.90
C PHE A 240 -4.34 10.02 -19.77
N LYS A 241 -5.26 9.06 -19.62
CA LYS A 241 -6.70 9.32 -19.51
C LYS A 241 -7.15 9.22 -18.06
N ILE A 242 -8.05 10.13 -17.69
CA ILE A 242 -8.83 10.02 -16.46
C ILE A 242 -10.08 9.21 -16.81
N GLY A 243 -10.22 8.05 -16.18
CA GLY A 243 -11.36 7.16 -16.33
C GLY A 243 -12.60 7.68 -15.61
N ARG A 244 -13.46 6.74 -15.20
CA ARG A 244 -14.67 7.00 -14.40
C ARG A 244 -14.32 7.58 -13.03
N SER A 245 -15.28 8.26 -12.40
CA SER A 245 -15.15 8.64 -11.00
C SER A 245 -15.58 7.49 -10.09
N GLN A 246 -14.69 7.04 -9.21
CA GLN A 246 -15.04 6.11 -8.14
C GLN A 246 -14.42 6.56 -6.81
N ILE A 247 -15.29 6.76 -5.81
CA ILE A 247 -14.91 7.14 -4.46
C ILE A 247 -15.56 6.13 -3.51
N SER A 248 -14.72 5.44 -2.73
CA SER A 248 -15.16 4.46 -1.75
C SER A 248 -14.98 5.04 -0.36
N THR A 249 -16.08 5.22 0.39
CA THR A 249 -16.03 5.79 1.73
C THR A 249 -16.09 4.68 2.76
N VAL A 250 -14.99 4.45 3.48
CA VAL A 250 -14.90 3.58 4.65
C VAL A 250 -15.27 4.40 5.89
N ASP A 251 -16.33 3.99 6.57
CA ASP A 251 -16.74 4.57 7.85
C ASP A 251 -16.40 3.57 8.95
N ALA A 252 -15.34 3.83 9.71
CA ALA A 252 -14.85 2.91 10.74
C ALA A 252 -15.81 2.79 11.94
N LYS A 253 -16.68 3.77 12.16
CA LYS A 253 -17.71 3.72 13.19
C LYS A 253 -18.82 2.76 12.80
N THR A 254 -19.39 2.93 11.62
CA THR A 254 -20.48 2.06 11.11
C THR A 254 -19.97 0.73 10.56
N LYS A 255 -18.66 0.64 10.27
CA LYS A 255 -17.97 -0.55 9.75
C LYS A 255 -18.48 -0.97 8.38
N GLN A 256 -18.84 0.03 7.59
CA GLN A 256 -19.32 -0.12 6.23
C GLN A 256 -18.42 0.67 5.28
N MET A 257 -18.21 0.13 4.10
CA MET A 257 -17.65 0.85 2.96
C MET A 257 -18.74 1.06 1.91
N THR A 258 -19.00 2.31 1.54
CA THR A 258 -19.92 2.66 0.46
C THR A 258 -19.13 3.01 -0.79
N VAL A 259 -19.34 2.27 -1.86
CA VAL A 259 -18.68 2.47 -3.16
C VAL A 259 -19.60 3.30 -4.04
N VAL A 260 -19.17 4.52 -4.37
CA VAL A 260 -19.89 5.45 -5.24
C VAL A 260 -19.15 5.57 -6.55
N ARG A 261 -19.84 5.33 -7.66
CA ARG A 261 -19.33 5.47 -9.01
C ARG A 261 -20.18 6.48 -9.77
N ASP A 262 -19.54 7.50 -10.33
CA ASP A 262 -20.21 8.58 -11.09
C ASP A 262 -21.42 9.18 -10.34
N GLY A 263 -21.24 9.40 -9.02
CA GLY A 263 -22.26 9.97 -8.13
C GLY A 263 -23.35 8.99 -7.67
N LYS A 264 -23.32 7.72 -8.08
CA LYS A 264 -24.30 6.70 -7.69
C LYS A 264 -23.67 5.63 -6.80
N THR A 265 -24.32 5.29 -5.70
CA THR A 265 -23.93 4.13 -4.89
C THR A 265 -24.14 2.86 -5.69
N ILE A 266 -23.07 2.09 -5.90
CA ILE A 266 -23.14 0.79 -6.60
C ILE A 266 -23.03 -0.40 -5.66
N LYS A 267 -22.46 -0.22 -4.46
CA LYS A 267 -22.41 -1.25 -3.43
C LYS A 267 -22.13 -0.66 -2.05
N THR A 268 -22.63 -1.33 -1.03
CA THR A 268 -22.18 -1.16 0.35
C THR A 268 -21.61 -2.50 0.82
N ILE A 269 -20.40 -2.48 1.38
CA ILE A 269 -19.65 -3.67 1.78
C ILE A 269 -19.40 -3.59 3.29
N PRO A 270 -19.76 -4.62 4.08
CA PRO A 270 -19.34 -4.69 5.47
C PRO A 270 -17.83 -4.92 5.57
N ILE A 271 -17.17 -4.18 6.45
CA ILE A 271 -15.71 -4.16 6.59
C ILE A 271 -15.27 -4.45 8.03
N SER A 272 -13.98 -4.67 8.21
CA SER A 272 -13.29 -4.55 9.50
C SER A 272 -12.07 -3.68 9.33
N SER A 273 -12.01 -2.52 9.99
CA SER A 273 -10.87 -1.60 9.91
C SER A 273 -9.89 -1.83 11.07
N GLY A 274 -8.95 -0.89 11.25
CA GLY A 274 -7.97 -0.88 12.34
C GLY A 274 -8.62 -0.88 13.72
N SER A 275 -8.09 -1.70 14.63
CA SER A 275 -8.53 -1.75 16.03
C SER A 275 -8.22 -0.42 16.74
N PRO A 276 -8.77 -0.18 17.95
CA PRO A 276 -8.42 1.01 18.72
C PRO A 276 -6.92 1.15 19.02
N GLU A 277 -6.19 0.03 19.14
CA GLU A 277 -4.74 0.02 19.35
C GLU A 277 -3.94 0.33 18.08
N HIS A 278 -4.51 0.02 16.91
CA HIS A 278 -3.90 0.21 15.60
C HIS A 278 -4.93 0.80 14.61
N PRO A 279 -5.41 2.03 14.86
CA PRO A 279 -6.52 2.56 14.10
C PRO A 279 -6.10 2.85 12.65
N THR A 280 -7.02 2.68 11.71
CA THR A 280 -6.78 3.04 10.31
C THR A 280 -6.71 4.56 10.19
N TYR A 281 -5.78 5.09 9.39
CA TYR A 281 -5.72 6.53 9.13
C TYR A 281 -7.06 7.09 8.66
N ASN A 282 -7.46 8.23 9.21
CA ASN A 282 -8.50 9.05 8.59
C ASN A 282 -7.91 9.83 7.40
N GLY A 283 -8.70 10.10 6.37
CA GLY A 283 -8.28 10.92 5.22
C GLY A 283 -8.64 10.34 3.86
N GLN A 284 -8.17 11.00 2.81
CA GLN A 284 -8.33 10.55 1.42
C GLN A 284 -7.06 9.86 0.93
N MET A 285 -7.17 8.60 0.54
CA MET A 285 -6.08 7.80 0.01
C MET A 285 -6.40 7.39 -1.43
N VAL A 286 -5.38 7.19 -2.25
CA VAL A 286 -5.53 6.80 -3.64
C VAL A 286 -4.92 5.43 -3.85
N ILE A 287 -5.63 4.55 -4.56
CA ILE A 287 -5.13 3.21 -4.85
C ILE A 287 -3.90 3.31 -5.77
N SER A 288 -2.73 2.95 -5.24
CA SER A 288 -1.44 3.08 -5.93
C SER A 288 -0.95 1.79 -6.58
N GLU A 289 -1.33 0.64 -6.01
CA GLU A 289 -0.99 -0.70 -6.50
C GLU A 289 -2.14 -1.69 -6.25
N LYS A 290 -2.21 -2.76 -7.06
CA LYS A 290 -3.21 -3.82 -6.93
C LYS A 290 -2.59 -5.19 -7.09
N PHE A 291 -2.53 -5.99 -6.04
CA PHE A 291 -1.99 -7.35 -6.04
C PHE A 291 -3.11 -8.38 -5.90
N ALA A 292 -3.14 -9.37 -6.80
CA ALA A 292 -4.02 -10.53 -6.63
C ALA A 292 -3.73 -11.26 -5.31
N HIS A 293 -2.43 -11.39 -4.98
CA HIS A 293 -1.94 -11.86 -3.69
C HIS A 293 -0.72 -11.06 -3.28
N VAL A 294 -0.61 -10.74 -1.99
CA VAL A 294 0.58 -10.10 -1.43
C VAL A 294 0.99 -10.71 -0.10
N HIS A 295 2.30 -10.84 0.13
CA HIS A 295 2.82 -11.15 1.45
C HIS A 295 2.79 -9.89 2.33
N MET A 296 1.93 -9.89 3.35
CA MET A 296 1.88 -8.81 4.34
C MET A 296 2.64 -9.20 5.60
N ASN A 297 3.72 -8.49 5.89
CA ASN A 297 4.59 -8.71 7.06
C ASN A 297 4.66 -7.44 7.91
N GLY A 298 4.21 -7.51 9.17
CA GLY A 298 4.22 -6.36 10.07
C GLY A 298 5.60 -5.73 10.26
N ALA A 299 6.67 -6.52 10.20
CA ALA A 299 8.03 -6.00 10.34
C ALA A 299 8.41 -5.03 9.20
N SER A 300 7.88 -5.21 7.98
CA SER A 300 8.20 -4.31 6.86
C SER A 300 7.61 -2.91 7.03
N VAL A 301 6.70 -2.74 7.99
CA VAL A 301 6.03 -1.48 8.32
C VAL A 301 6.26 -1.07 9.78
N GLY A 302 7.25 -1.69 10.45
CA GLY A 302 7.63 -1.36 11.82
C GLY A 302 6.65 -1.83 12.90
N LEU A 303 5.80 -2.80 12.60
CA LEU A 303 4.90 -3.47 13.55
C LEU A 303 5.53 -4.78 14.02
N THR A 304 6.26 -4.68 15.12
CA THR A 304 6.93 -5.81 15.77
C THR A 304 6.48 -5.93 17.23
N GLU A 305 6.38 -7.15 17.69
CA GLU A 305 6.18 -7.52 19.08
C GLU A 305 7.46 -7.25 19.89
N LYS A 306 7.34 -7.31 21.23
CA LYS A 306 8.48 -7.09 22.14
C LYS A 306 9.63 -8.09 21.94
N ASP A 307 9.36 -9.26 21.38
CA ASP A 307 10.36 -10.28 21.06
C ASP A 307 11.02 -10.08 19.67
N GLY A 308 10.69 -8.98 18.98
CA GLY A 308 11.21 -8.63 17.67
C GLY A 308 10.54 -9.33 16.50
N LYS A 309 9.55 -10.21 16.75
CA LYS A 309 8.77 -10.85 15.67
C LYS A 309 7.74 -9.88 15.10
N PRO A 310 7.34 -10.04 13.84
CA PRO A 310 6.26 -9.21 13.29
C PRO A 310 4.93 -9.50 14.00
N SER A 311 4.13 -8.46 14.26
CA SER A 311 2.78 -8.59 14.85
C SER A 311 1.81 -9.38 13.96
N TYR A 312 2.11 -9.47 12.67
CA TYR A 312 1.44 -10.36 11.72
C TYR A 312 2.40 -10.77 10.60
N ASP A 313 2.23 -11.97 10.07
CA ASP A 313 2.99 -12.48 8.92
C ASP A 313 2.07 -13.36 8.06
N ILE A 314 1.36 -12.74 7.12
CA ILE A 314 0.34 -13.41 6.29
C ILE A 314 0.87 -13.53 4.87
N LYS A 315 1.19 -14.78 4.48
CA LYS A 315 1.98 -15.09 3.29
C LYS A 315 1.30 -14.76 1.96
N ALA A 316 -0.03 -14.83 1.89
CA ALA A 316 -0.79 -14.67 0.65
C ALA A 316 -2.14 -14.00 0.95
N VAL A 317 -2.11 -12.69 1.20
CA VAL A 317 -3.32 -11.89 1.38
C VAL A 317 -3.95 -11.62 0.00
N PRO A 318 -5.18 -12.09 -0.27
CA PRO A 318 -5.81 -11.92 -1.57
C PRO A 318 -6.34 -10.49 -1.78
N HIS A 319 -6.50 -10.10 -3.05
CA HIS A 319 -7.22 -8.90 -3.49
C HIS A 319 -6.74 -7.60 -2.82
N ALA A 320 -5.43 -7.47 -2.65
CA ALA A 320 -4.83 -6.39 -1.89
C ALA A 320 -4.60 -5.14 -2.75
N MET A 321 -5.04 -3.99 -2.27
CA MET A 321 -4.85 -2.70 -2.94
C MET A 321 -4.18 -1.72 -1.98
N ARG A 322 -3.02 -1.21 -2.36
CA ARG A 322 -2.20 -0.33 -1.51
C ARG A 322 -2.81 1.06 -1.48
N LEU A 323 -2.92 1.62 -0.27
CA LEU A 323 -3.43 2.97 -0.02
C LEU A 323 -2.34 3.90 0.53
N THR A 324 -1.42 3.39 1.36
CA THR A 324 -0.30 4.16 1.89
C THR A 324 1.01 3.39 1.81
N ASP A 325 2.13 4.12 1.75
CA ASP A 325 3.47 3.52 1.77
C ASP A 325 3.80 2.94 3.15
N SER A 326 3.23 3.53 4.21
CA SER A 326 3.30 3.02 5.58
C SER A 326 2.53 1.71 5.81
N GLY A 327 1.87 1.15 4.79
CA GLY A 327 1.31 -0.20 4.84
C GLY A 327 -0.20 -0.32 5.01
N THR A 328 -0.97 0.75 4.78
CA THR A 328 -2.43 0.63 4.74
C THR A 328 -2.84 0.00 3.41
N PHE A 329 -3.56 -1.11 3.50
CA PHE A 329 -4.21 -1.75 2.37
C PHE A 329 -5.71 -1.87 2.61
N ILE A 330 -6.47 -1.96 1.51
CA ILE A 330 -7.75 -2.64 1.50
C ILE A 330 -7.58 -4.00 0.84
N HIS A 331 -8.03 -5.07 1.49
CA HIS A 331 -7.69 -6.42 1.05
C HIS A 331 -8.74 -7.47 1.46
N GLY A 332 -8.62 -8.66 0.88
CA GLY A 332 -9.40 -9.82 1.29
C GLY A 332 -8.89 -10.43 2.58
N ASN A 333 -9.82 -10.81 3.45
CA ASN A 333 -9.58 -11.40 4.76
C ASN A 333 -10.35 -12.71 4.86
N TYR A 334 -9.62 -13.82 4.70
CA TYR A 334 -10.15 -15.18 4.77
C TYR A 334 -10.04 -15.82 6.15
N TRP A 335 -9.33 -15.18 7.08
CA TRP A 335 -9.02 -15.74 8.40
C TRP A 335 -9.98 -15.26 9.49
N ALA A 336 -10.60 -14.10 9.32
CA ALA A 336 -11.60 -13.59 10.23
C ALA A 336 -12.94 -14.33 10.06
N ALA A 337 -13.62 -14.59 11.18
CA ALA A 337 -14.97 -15.11 11.14
C ALA A 337 -15.93 -14.11 10.47
N ASP A 338 -16.94 -14.62 9.77
CA ASP A 338 -17.99 -13.83 9.12
C ASP A 338 -18.64 -12.79 10.04
N SER A 339 -18.73 -13.10 11.34
CA SER A 339 -19.32 -12.23 12.36
C SER A 339 -18.53 -10.94 12.62
N ILE A 340 -17.29 -10.83 12.16
CA ILE A 340 -16.45 -9.64 12.36
C ILE A 340 -16.84 -8.51 11.41
N PHE A 341 -17.12 -8.83 10.15
CA PHE A 341 -17.38 -7.82 9.12
C PHE A 341 -18.69 -7.06 9.39
N GLY A 342 -18.61 -5.73 9.42
CA GLY A 342 -19.72 -4.86 9.81
C GLY A 342 -19.96 -4.75 11.31
N LYS A 343 -19.12 -5.38 12.17
CA LYS A 343 -19.35 -5.41 13.62
C LYS A 343 -18.15 -4.99 14.46
N VAL A 344 -16.93 -5.43 14.12
CA VAL A 344 -15.73 -5.19 14.94
C VAL A 344 -14.57 -4.77 14.05
N ASN A 345 -13.79 -3.78 14.51
CA ASN A 345 -12.53 -3.38 13.88
C ASN A 345 -11.39 -4.13 14.57
N THR A 346 -10.64 -4.93 13.82
CA THR A 346 -9.67 -5.88 14.39
C THR A 346 -8.30 -5.82 13.72
N SER A 347 -8.12 -5.00 12.68
CA SER A 347 -6.89 -5.02 11.88
C SER A 347 -5.78 -4.16 12.51
N HIS A 348 -4.57 -4.26 11.95
CA HIS A 348 -3.43 -3.40 12.29
C HIS A 348 -3.37 -2.14 11.40
N GLY A 349 -4.53 -1.57 11.05
CA GLY A 349 -4.64 -0.37 10.22
C GLY A 349 -5.18 -0.61 8.80
N CYS A 350 -5.19 -1.86 8.30
CA CYS A 350 -5.80 -2.20 7.02
C CYS A 350 -7.34 -2.18 7.05
N VAL A 351 -7.97 -2.13 5.89
CA VAL A 351 -9.42 -2.33 5.72
C VAL A 351 -9.66 -3.74 5.18
N GLY A 352 -10.12 -4.65 6.04
CA GLY A 352 -10.42 -6.03 5.68
C GLY A 352 -11.82 -6.17 5.08
N LEU A 353 -11.90 -6.87 3.96
CA LEU A 353 -13.12 -7.30 3.29
C LEU A 353 -13.24 -8.82 3.37
N LYS A 354 -14.45 -9.36 3.51
CA LYS A 354 -14.64 -10.81 3.51
C LYS A 354 -14.10 -11.44 2.23
N ASP A 355 -13.38 -12.56 2.37
CA ASP A 355 -12.83 -13.33 1.27
C ASP A 355 -12.64 -14.81 1.62
N VAL A 356 -12.16 -15.61 0.67
CA VAL A 356 -11.74 -17.00 0.84
C VAL A 356 -10.23 -17.16 0.71
N ARG A 357 -9.68 -18.23 1.30
CA ARG A 357 -8.26 -18.52 1.19
C ARG A 357 -7.92 -18.77 -0.27
N GLY A 358 -6.95 -18.06 -0.81
CA GLY A 358 -6.58 -18.14 -2.23
C GLY A 358 -7.31 -17.14 -3.13
N GLY A 359 -8.36 -16.45 -2.66
CA GLY A 359 -9.03 -15.40 -3.44
C GLY A 359 -9.66 -15.89 -4.76
N ASP A 360 -10.03 -17.17 -4.84
CA ASP A 360 -10.52 -17.83 -6.05
C ASP A 360 -12.05 -17.80 -6.20
N ASP A 361 -12.78 -17.19 -5.27
CA ASP A 361 -14.21 -16.97 -5.35
C ASP A 361 -14.56 -15.51 -5.69
N GLY A 362 -14.81 -15.25 -6.99
CA GLY A 362 -15.23 -13.95 -7.51
C GLY A 362 -16.54 -13.38 -6.92
N LYS A 363 -17.28 -14.17 -6.14
CA LYS A 363 -18.50 -13.70 -5.44
C LYS A 363 -18.17 -13.00 -4.11
N GLN A 364 -16.95 -13.14 -3.60
CA GLN A 364 -16.57 -12.53 -2.33
C GLN A 364 -16.53 -10.99 -2.42
N PRO A 365 -16.86 -10.29 -1.33
CA PRO A 365 -16.80 -8.82 -1.31
C PRO A 365 -15.44 -8.24 -1.71
N ALA A 366 -14.34 -8.87 -1.28
CA ALA A 366 -12.99 -8.47 -1.63
C ALA A 366 -12.71 -8.60 -3.13
N ALA A 367 -12.99 -9.78 -3.71
CA ALA A 367 -12.84 -10.05 -5.14
C ALA A 367 -13.62 -9.05 -6.00
N TRP A 368 -14.90 -8.85 -5.66
CA TRP A 368 -15.72 -7.86 -6.34
C TRP A 368 -15.13 -6.46 -6.26
N PHE A 369 -14.67 -6.02 -5.08
CA PHE A 369 -14.13 -4.67 -4.92
C PHE A 369 -12.83 -4.48 -5.68
N PHE A 370 -11.97 -5.51 -5.70
CA PHE A 370 -10.76 -5.54 -6.49
C PHE A 370 -11.04 -5.41 -7.98
N ASP A 371 -11.96 -6.21 -8.52
CA ASP A 371 -12.33 -6.16 -9.94
C ASP A 371 -12.99 -4.83 -10.33
N GLN A 372 -13.73 -4.23 -9.40
CA GLN A 372 -14.43 -2.96 -9.62
C GLN A 372 -13.56 -1.72 -9.37
N SER A 373 -12.29 -1.87 -8.99
CA SER A 373 -11.38 -0.76 -8.70
C SER A 373 -10.23 -0.68 -9.70
N MET A 374 -9.73 0.53 -9.92
CA MET A 374 -8.51 0.78 -10.70
C MET A 374 -7.51 1.64 -9.93
N LEU A 375 -6.27 1.71 -10.41
CA LEU A 375 -5.30 2.67 -9.88
C LEU A 375 -5.83 4.08 -10.05
N GLY A 376 -5.69 4.91 -9.01
CA GLY A 376 -6.23 6.27 -9.02
C GLY A 376 -7.64 6.42 -8.45
N ASP A 377 -8.36 5.31 -8.20
CA ASP A 377 -9.62 5.39 -7.47
C ASP A 377 -9.36 5.83 -6.02
N VAL A 378 -10.30 6.59 -5.46
CA VAL A 378 -10.15 7.20 -4.14
C VAL A 378 -10.82 6.33 -3.08
N VAL A 379 -10.12 6.14 -1.95
CA VAL A 379 -10.67 5.59 -0.71
C VAL A 379 -10.63 6.67 0.36
N VAL A 380 -11.80 7.07 0.85
CA VAL A 380 -11.92 8.02 1.97
C VAL A 380 -12.21 7.24 3.24
N VAL A 381 -11.34 7.33 4.23
CA VAL A 381 -11.59 6.77 5.57
C VAL A 381 -12.03 7.89 6.50
N LYS A 382 -13.12 7.65 7.23
CA LYS A 382 -13.64 8.57 8.24
C LYS A 382 -14.05 7.84 9.51
N ASN A 383 -14.17 8.61 10.60
CA ASN A 383 -14.64 8.15 11.90
C ASN A 383 -13.81 6.99 12.48
N SER A 384 -12.53 6.90 12.12
CA SER A 384 -11.56 6.04 12.79
C SER A 384 -11.09 6.71 14.07
N ASP A 385 -10.68 5.92 15.06
CA ASP A 385 -10.09 6.42 16.32
C ASP A 385 -8.68 7.00 16.13
N ASP A 386 -8.15 6.97 14.90
CA ASP A 386 -6.88 7.58 14.55
C ASP A 386 -6.95 9.11 14.60
N ASN A 387 -6.08 9.70 15.41
CA ASN A 387 -5.94 11.15 15.55
C ASN A 387 -4.69 11.68 14.83
N THR A 388 -3.97 10.82 14.10
CA THR A 388 -2.82 11.28 13.32
C THR A 388 -3.27 11.99 12.05
N LYS A 389 -2.56 13.06 11.68
CA LYS A 389 -2.76 13.68 10.37
C LYS A 389 -2.04 12.82 9.34
N LEU A 390 -2.79 12.25 8.39
CA LEU A 390 -2.21 11.53 7.27
C LEU A 390 -1.30 12.47 6.47
N ALA A 391 -0.02 12.12 6.40
CA ALA A 391 0.97 12.90 5.67
C ALA A 391 0.70 12.81 4.16
N PRO A 392 0.74 13.93 3.41
CA PRO A 392 0.44 13.93 1.98
C PRO A 392 1.37 13.04 1.15
N ASP A 393 2.61 12.87 1.60
CA ASP A 393 3.66 12.05 0.96
C ASP A 393 3.61 10.56 1.36
N ASN A 394 2.72 10.15 2.26
CA ASN A 394 2.53 8.75 2.60
C ASN A 394 1.69 8.04 1.54
N GLY A 395 2.34 7.48 0.53
CA GLY A 395 1.69 7.01 -0.69
C GLY A 395 1.17 8.18 -1.53
N LEU A 396 -0.03 8.03 -2.09
CA LEU A 396 -0.69 9.03 -2.94
C LEU A 396 -1.77 9.78 -2.12
N SER A 397 -1.35 10.37 -1.00
CA SER A 397 -2.23 11.00 0.01
C SER A 397 -2.30 12.53 -0.14
N ASP A 398 -1.94 13.04 -1.31
CA ASP A 398 -1.82 14.45 -1.70
C ASP A 398 -3.03 15.32 -1.34
N TRP A 399 -4.21 14.71 -1.40
CA TRP A 399 -5.51 15.34 -1.19
C TRP A 399 -5.79 15.72 0.27
N ASN A 400 -4.98 15.22 1.22
CA ASN A 400 -5.06 15.61 2.63
C ASN A 400 -4.34 16.93 2.94
N MET A 401 -3.65 17.51 1.94
CA MET A 401 -3.12 18.88 2.04
C MET A 401 -4.16 19.90 1.56
N PRO A 402 -4.53 20.90 2.38
CA PRO A 402 -5.35 22.01 1.95
C PRO A 402 -4.77 22.69 0.69
N TRP A 403 -5.62 23.05 -0.27
CA TRP A 403 -5.17 23.60 -1.55
C TRP A 403 -4.29 24.85 -1.40
N GLN A 404 -4.60 25.74 -0.45
CA GLN A 404 -3.77 26.91 -0.19
C GLN A 404 -2.34 26.55 0.23
N GLN A 405 -2.17 25.47 1.02
CA GLN A 405 -0.83 24.98 1.39
C GLN A 405 -0.15 24.29 0.22
N TRP A 406 -0.90 23.59 -0.63
CA TRP A 406 -0.39 22.96 -1.84
C TRP A 406 0.24 24.00 -2.78
N VAL A 407 -0.51 25.06 -3.10
CA VAL A 407 -0.03 26.13 -3.99
C VAL A 407 1.18 26.87 -3.40
N ALA A 408 1.20 27.07 -2.08
CA ALA A 408 2.31 27.76 -1.41
C ALA A 408 3.63 26.98 -1.36
N GLY A 409 3.61 25.65 -1.55
CA GLY A 409 4.81 24.82 -1.59
C GLY A 409 5.41 24.63 -2.98
N GLY A 410 4.80 25.22 -4.02
CA GLY A 410 5.46 25.40 -5.30
C GLY A 410 6.47 26.57 -5.22
N PRO A 411 7.58 26.53 -5.98
CA PRO A 411 8.54 27.63 -6.11
C PRO A 411 7.93 28.90 -6.74
N THR A 412 6.69 28.84 -7.22
CA THR A 412 5.93 29.97 -7.79
C THR A 412 4.90 30.59 -6.83
N GLY A 413 4.99 30.32 -5.53
CA GLY A 413 4.16 30.96 -4.49
C GLY A 413 4.43 32.45 -4.30
#